data_AF-A0A090QGJ3-F1
#
_entry.id   AF-A0A090QGJ3-F1
#
_cell.length_a   1.000
_cell.length_b   1.000
_cell.length_c   1.000
_cell.angle_alpha   90.00
_cell.angle_beta   90.00
_cell.angle_gamma   90.00
#
_symmetry.space_group_name_H-M   'P 1'
#
loop_
_entity.id
_entity.type
_entity.pdbx_description
1 polymer ?
#
loop_
_entity_poly.entity_id
_entity_poly.type
_entity_poly.pdbx_seq_one_letter_code
_entity_poly.pdbx_strand_id
1 'polypeptide(L)'
;MGDIYVYMLVILAGLAITDLVVGVSNDAVNFLNSAIGSKAISFKTIMIIASIGIAVGALSSSGMMEVARKGIFVPSEFYFDEVMIIFMAVMITDILLLDFFNSMGLPTSTTVSIVFELLGAAVCMSLIKIYGEGEAGETILDLGKYIASDKAIEIILGILLSVVVAFTIGAIVQFLSRLMLTFNYPKRPAYLVDSLVGYP
;
A
#
# COMPACT_ATOMS: atom_id res chain seq x y z
N MET A 1 2.11 -0.06 35.40
CA MET A 1 2.36 0.37 34.02
C MET A 1 3.01 -0.70 33.12
N GLY A 2 3.72 -1.71 33.63
CA GLY A 2 4.29 -2.77 32.78
C GLY A 2 3.27 -3.67 32.07
N ASP A 3 2.14 -3.97 32.71
CA ASP A 3 1.18 -4.93 32.18
C ASP A 3 0.43 -4.43 30.95
N ILE A 4 0.10 -3.14 30.88
CA ILE A 4 -0.66 -2.58 29.76
C ILE A 4 0.14 -2.62 28.45
N TYR A 5 1.44 -2.36 28.50
CA TYR A 5 2.30 -2.46 27.32
C TYR A 5 2.40 -3.88 26.79
N VAL A 6 2.43 -4.88 27.68
CA VAL A 6 2.44 -6.30 27.29
C VAL A 6 1.12 -6.65 26.61
N TYR A 7 -0.02 -6.23 27.15
CA TYR A 7 -1.32 -6.44 26.50
C TYR A 7 -1.39 -5.76 25.12
N MET A 8 -0.94 -4.50 25.01
CA MET A 8 -0.90 -3.78 23.73
C MET A 8 0.01 -4.49 22.71
N LEU A 9 1.17 -5.00 23.13
CA LEU A 9 2.07 -5.75 22.25
C LEU A 9 1.46 -7.05 21.75
N VAL A 10 0.77 -7.80 22.61
CA VAL A 10 0.07 -9.03 22.21
C VAL A 10 -1.04 -8.71 21.20
N ILE A 11 -1.79 -7.63 21.42
CA ILE A 11 -2.83 -7.17 20.49
C ILE A 11 -2.19 -6.77 19.15
N LEU A 12 -1.13 -5.95 19.17
CA LEU A 12 -0.43 -5.53 17.95
C LEU A 12 0.13 -6.72 17.17
N ALA A 13 0.68 -7.73 17.85
CA ALA A 13 1.15 -8.95 17.18
C ALA A 13 -0.01 -9.69 16.49
N GLY A 14 -1.17 -9.79 17.14
CA GLY A 14 -2.37 -10.36 16.54
C GLY A 14 -2.87 -9.56 15.33
N LEU A 15 -2.92 -8.23 15.45
CA LEU A 15 -3.31 -7.33 14.35
C LEU A 15 -2.33 -7.44 13.18
N ALA A 16 -1.02 -7.47 13.44
CA ALA A 16 0.00 -7.61 12.40
C ALA A 16 -0.12 -8.91 11.60
N ILE A 17 -0.54 -10.01 12.23
CA ILE A 17 -0.80 -11.27 11.50
C ILE A 17 -2.00 -11.11 10.58
N THR A 18 -3.11 -10.54 11.08
CA THR A 18 -4.32 -10.31 10.28
C THR A 18 -4.02 -9.37 9.11
N ASP A 19 -3.34 -8.27 9.38
CA ASP A 19 -2.95 -7.29 8.39
C ASP A 19 -2.07 -7.89 7.29
N LEU A 20 -1.07 -8.71 7.66
CA LEU A 20 -0.24 -9.42 6.70
C LEU A 20 -1.08 -10.30 5.76
N VAL A 21 -2.09 -11.00 6.29
CA VAL A 21 -2.97 -11.85 5.47
C VAL A 21 -3.80 -11.02 4.50
N VAL A 22 -4.39 -9.91 4.96
CA VAL A 22 -5.24 -9.05 4.13
C VAL A 22 -4.41 -8.29 3.09
N GLY A 23 -3.29 -7.70 3.49
CA GLY A 23 -2.36 -6.96 2.63
C GLY A 23 -1.73 -7.83 1.56
N VAL A 24 -1.18 -9.00 1.92
CA VAL A 24 -0.60 -9.93 0.93
C VAL A 24 -1.66 -10.45 -0.02
N SER A 25 -2.90 -10.66 0.44
CA SER A 25 -4.00 -11.09 -0.43
C SER A 25 -4.36 -10.02 -1.46
N ASN A 26 -4.47 -8.76 -1.05
CA ASN A 26 -4.70 -7.61 -1.94
C ASN A 26 -3.59 -7.49 -3.00
N ASP A 27 -2.32 -7.55 -2.56
CA ASP A 27 -1.17 -7.46 -3.47
C ASP A 27 -1.06 -8.67 -4.42
N ALA A 28 -1.38 -9.87 -3.93
CA ALA A 28 -1.40 -11.07 -4.75
C ALA A 28 -2.39 -10.93 -5.92
N VAL A 29 -3.59 -10.39 -5.70
CA VAL A 29 -4.56 -10.15 -6.79
C VAL A 29 -3.98 -9.19 -7.84
N ASN A 30 -3.29 -8.13 -7.40
CA ASN A 30 -2.67 -7.16 -8.29
C ASN A 30 -1.60 -7.79 -9.20
N PHE A 31 -0.76 -8.70 -8.68
CA PHE A 31 0.30 -9.36 -9.47
C PHE A 31 -0.20 -10.53 -10.31
N LEU A 32 -1.18 -11.28 -9.80
CA LEU A 32 -1.59 -12.54 -10.40
C LEU A 32 -2.60 -12.38 -11.53
N ASN A 33 -3.30 -11.24 -11.62
CA ASN A 33 -4.32 -11.00 -12.64
C ASN A 33 -3.79 -11.22 -14.08
N SER A 34 -2.60 -10.71 -14.42
CA SER A 34 -2.02 -10.90 -15.75
C SER A 34 -1.57 -12.34 -15.99
N ALA A 35 -0.98 -12.99 -14.99
CA ALA A 35 -0.51 -14.37 -15.10
C ALA A 35 -1.67 -15.36 -15.27
N ILE A 36 -2.71 -15.23 -14.42
CA ILE A 36 -3.92 -16.07 -14.48
C ILE A 36 -4.69 -15.82 -15.78
N GLY A 37 -4.83 -14.55 -16.20
CA GLY A 37 -5.53 -14.17 -17.42
C GLY A 37 -4.88 -14.71 -18.71
N SER A 38 -3.55 -14.86 -18.73
CA SER A 38 -2.82 -15.38 -19.89
C SER A 38 -3.05 -16.87 -20.17
N LYS A 39 -3.47 -17.64 -19.14
CA LYS A 39 -3.59 -19.11 -19.17
C LYS A 39 -2.33 -19.85 -19.66
N ALA A 40 -1.16 -19.22 -19.62
CA ALA A 40 0.09 -19.82 -20.10
C ALA A 40 0.59 -20.96 -19.18
N ILE A 41 0.28 -20.88 -17.88
CA ILE A 41 0.76 -21.81 -16.85
C ILE A 41 -0.40 -22.15 -15.90
N SER A 42 -0.35 -23.33 -15.26
CA SER A 42 -1.34 -23.76 -14.27
C SER A 42 -1.39 -22.84 -13.03
N PHE A 43 -2.59 -22.68 -12.45
CA PHE A 43 -2.80 -21.87 -11.24
C PHE A 43 -1.89 -22.26 -10.07
N LYS A 44 -1.66 -23.56 -9.86
CA LYS A 44 -0.78 -24.05 -8.78
C LYS A 44 0.65 -23.54 -8.93
N THR A 45 1.19 -23.58 -10.14
CA THR A 45 2.54 -23.11 -10.42
C THR A 45 2.64 -21.59 -10.24
N ILE A 46 1.63 -20.85 -10.70
CA ILE A 46 1.55 -19.39 -10.52
C ILE A 46 1.60 -19.03 -9.02
N MET A 47 0.81 -19.71 -8.19
CA MET A 47 0.80 -19.47 -6.74
C MET A 47 2.15 -19.76 -6.08
N ILE A 48 2.81 -20.87 -6.44
CA ILE A 48 4.15 -21.20 -5.89
C ILE A 48 5.16 -20.11 -6.23
N ILE A 49 5.21 -19.68 -7.50
CA ILE A 49 6.14 -18.63 -7.95
C ILE A 49 5.85 -17.31 -7.23
N ALA A 50 4.58 -16.93 -7.11
CA ALA A 50 4.19 -15.70 -6.42
C ALA A 50 4.54 -15.72 -4.94
N SER A 51 4.25 -16.81 -4.23
CA SER A 51 4.59 -16.93 -2.81
C SER A 51 6.10 -16.84 -2.56
N ILE A 52 6.92 -17.51 -3.37
CA ILE A 52 8.39 -17.42 -3.27
C ILE A 52 8.86 -15.99 -3.59
N GLY A 53 8.32 -15.38 -4.65
CA GLY A 53 8.67 -14.02 -5.06
C GLY A 53 8.36 -12.99 -3.98
N ILE A 54 7.15 -13.05 -3.40
CA ILE A 54 6.74 -12.16 -2.30
C ILE A 54 7.63 -12.40 -1.07
N ALA A 55 7.91 -13.65 -0.69
CA ALA A 55 8.76 -13.95 0.45
C ALA A 55 10.19 -13.41 0.27
N VAL A 56 10.80 -13.62 -0.90
CA VAL A 56 12.15 -13.10 -1.20
C VAL A 56 12.14 -11.57 -1.22
N GLY A 57 11.13 -10.96 -1.84
CA GLY A 57 10.95 -9.51 -1.86
C GLY A 57 10.86 -8.93 -0.46
N ALA A 58 9.99 -9.47 0.39
CA ALA A 58 9.80 -9.04 1.77
C ALA A 58 11.08 -9.17 2.60
N LEU A 59 11.80 -10.30 2.50
CA LEU A 59 13.05 -10.52 3.23
C LEU A 59 14.19 -9.59 2.78
N SER A 60 14.15 -9.11 1.54
CA SER A 60 15.14 -8.17 0.99
C SER A 60 14.80 -6.68 1.21
N SER A 61 13.57 -6.36 1.63
CA SER A 61 13.03 -4.99 1.70
C SER A 61 13.34 -4.26 3.01
N SER A 62 14.62 -4.19 3.39
CA SER A 62 15.05 -3.52 4.63
C SER A 62 14.85 -2.00 4.62
N GLY A 63 14.99 -1.35 3.45
CA GLY A 63 14.89 0.10 3.32
C GLY A 63 13.47 0.68 3.54
N MET A 64 12.43 -0.05 3.13
CA MET A 64 11.03 0.41 3.30
C MET A 64 10.61 0.48 4.76
N MET A 65 11.14 -0.41 5.62
CA MET A 65 10.87 -0.36 7.06
C MET A 65 11.44 0.89 7.74
N GLU A 66 12.54 1.44 7.25
CA GLU A 66 13.11 2.66 7.81
C GLU A 66 12.30 3.90 7.41
N VAL A 67 11.82 3.92 6.16
CA VAL A 67 10.90 4.95 5.66
C VAL A 67 9.59 4.94 6.45
N ALA A 68 9.01 3.76 6.73
CA ALA A 68 7.79 3.65 7.53
C ALA A 68 8.00 4.10 9.00
N ARG A 69 9.19 3.86 9.57
CA ARG A 69 9.47 4.13 10.99
C ARG A 69 9.80 5.59 11.30
N LYS A 70 10.48 6.30 10.40
CA LYS A 70 10.98 7.67 10.63
C LYS A 70 10.63 8.65 9.52
N GLY A 71 9.96 8.21 8.45
CA GLY A 71 9.70 9.03 7.29
C GLY A 71 8.46 9.92 7.41
N ILE A 72 7.53 9.62 8.33
CA ILE A 72 6.24 10.33 8.44
C ILE A 72 6.16 11.20 9.70
N PHE A 73 6.58 10.67 10.85
CA PHE A 73 6.61 11.39 12.12
C PHE A 73 7.95 11.19 12.81
N VAL A 74 8.26 12.07 13.77
CA VAL A 74 9.53 12.06 14.52
C VAL A 74 9.32 11.28 15.82
N PRO A 75 9.73 9.99 15.92
CA PRO A 75 9.35 9.15 17.04
C PRO A 75 9.97 9.58 18.38
N SER A 76 11.04 10.37 18.36
CA SER A 76 11.69 10.91 19.57
C SER A 76 10.85 11.96 20.29
N GLU A 77 9.91 12.60 19.60
CA GLU A 77 9.04 13.63 20.17
C GLU A 77 7.80 13.02 20.85
N PHE A 78 7.62 11.71 20.74
CA PHE A 78 6.50 10.98 21.33
C PHE A 78 6.98 10.09 22.48
N TYR A 79 6.15 10.00 23.52
CA TYR A 79 6.31 9.00 24.56
C TYR A 79 5.99 7.61 24.02
N PHE A 80 6.51 6.58 24.70
CA PHE A 80 6.40 5.21 24.21
C PHE A 80 4.94 4.73 24.08
N ASP A 81 4.08 5.10 25.03
CA ASP A 81 2.64 4.85 24.98
C ASP A 81 1.96 5.58 23.82
N GLU A 82 2.32 6.83 23.56
CA GLU A 82 1.80 7.58 22.41
C GLU A 82 2.16 6.89 21.09
N VAL A 83 3.40 6.45 20.92
CA VAL A 83 3.83 5.69 19.73
C VAL A 83 3.05 4.38 19.59
N MET A 84 2.83 3.67 20.69
CA MET A 84 2.05 2.44 20.70
C MET A 84 0.59 2.69 20.33
N ILE A 85 0.00 3.81 20.74
CA ILE A 85 -1.36 4.23 20.33
C ILE A 85 -1.40 4.56 18.84
N ILE A 86 -0.41 5.29 18.30
CA ILE A 86 -0.31 5.59 16.86
C ILE A 86 -0.31 4.29 16.06
N PHE A 87 0.58 3.34 16.37
CA PHE A 87 0.65 2.08 15.63
C PHE A 87 -0.63 1.26 15.79
N MET A 88 -1.26 1.25 16.96
CA MET A 88 -2.54 0.55 17.12
C MET A 88 -3.64 1.15 16.27
N ALA A 89 -3.76 2.48 16.24
CA ALA A 89 -4.75 3.17 15.43
C ALA A 89 -4.53 2.90 13.93
N VAL A 90 -3.27 2.92 13.48
CA VAL A 90 -2.89 2.61 12.10
C VAL A 90 -3.26 1.17 11.76
N MET A 91 -2.80 0.18 12.53
CA MET A 91 -3.05 -1.24 12.24
C MET A 91 -4.55 -1.59 12.22
N ILE A 92 -5.35 -1.01 13.12
CA ILE A 92 -6.80 -1.21 13.10
C ILE A 92 -7.41 -0.59 11.85
N THR A 93 -6.98 0.62 11.50
CA THR A 93 -7.51 1.35 10.33
C THR A 93 -7.14 0.64 9.04
N ASP A 94 -5.89 0.18 8.89
CA ASP A 94 -5.41 -0.51 7.68
C ASP A 94 -6.21 -1.81 7.44
N ILE A 95 -6.38 -2.63 8.47
CA ILE A 95 -7.19 -3.85 8.37
C ILE A 95 -8.62 -3.53 7.94
N LEU A 96 -9.26 -2.53 8.57
CA LEU A 96 -10.64 -2.16 8.24
C LEU A 96 -10.77 -1.60 6.82
N LEU A 97 -9.81 -0.77 6.42
CA LEU A 97 -9.79 -0.12 5.11
C LEU A 97 -9.55 -1.16 4.02
N LEU A 98 -8.53 -2.00 4.18
CA LEU A 98 -8.22 -3.05 3.22
C LEU A 98 -9.30 -4.11 3.14
N ASP A 99 -9.86 -4.57 4.26
CA ASP A 99 -10.97 -5.53 4.27
C ASP A 99 -12.21 -4.97 3.56
N PHE A 100 -12.53 -3.69 3.80
CA PHE A 100 -13.63 -3.01 3.13
C PHE A 100 -13.44 -2.96 1.61
N PHE A 101 -12.29 -2.48 1.14
CA PHE A 101 -12.03 -2.40 -0.30
C PHE A 101 -11.92 -3.77 -0.97
N ASN A 102 -11.27 -4.73 -0.31
CA ASN A 102 -11.20 -6.12 -0.78
C ASN A 102 -12.60 -6.74 -0.90
N SER A 103 -13.46 -6.51 0.09
CA SER A 103 -14.86 -6.96 0.07
C SER A 103 -15.67 -6.33 -1.07
N MET A 104 -15.35 -5.08 -1.45
CA MET A 104 -15.93 -4.41 -2.61
C MET A 104 -15.28 -4.79 -3.95
N GLY A 105 -14.20 -5.57 -3.94
CA GLY A 105 -13.43 -5.92 -5.14
C GLY A 105 -12.74 -4.72 -5.80
N LEU A 106 -12.48 -3.66 -5.03
CA LEU A 106 -11.79 -2.46 -5.51
C LEU A 106 -10.28 -2.60 -5.28
N PRO A 107 -9.44 -2.28 -6.28
CA PRO A 107 -8.00 -2.30 -6.10
C PRO A 107 -7.56 -1.16 -5.18
N THR A 108 -6.84 -1.49 -4.12
CA THR A 108 -6.34 -0.53 -3.13
C THR A 108 -4.83 -0.61 -3.02
N SER A 109 -4.18 0.53 -2.75
CA SER A 109 -2.73 0.61 -2.52
C SER A 109 -2.43 0.61 -1.03
N THR A 110 -1.92 -0.51 -0.53
CA THR A 110 -1.45 -0.68 0.87
C THR A 110 -0.39 0.37 1.25
N THR A 111 0.50 0.71 0.32
CA THR A 111 1.53 1.74 0.54
C THR A 111 0.91 3.14 0.71
N VAL A 112 -0.15 3.46 -0.04
CA VAL A 112 -0.85 4.74 0.12
C VAL A 112 -1.59 4.76 1.45
N SER A 113 -2.31 3.69 1.78
CA SER A 113 -3.07 3.56 3.03
C SER A 113 -2.18 3.81 4.25
N ILE A 114 -1.12 3.03 4.42
CA ILE A 114 -0.26 3.12 5.61
C ILE A 114 0.43 4.48 5.75
N VAL A 115 0.81 5.12 4.63
CA VAL A 115 1.45 6.45 4.65
C VAL A 115 0.47 7.52 5.17
N PHE A 116 -0.77 7.52 4.67
CA PHE A 116 -1.78 8.50 5.10
C PHE A 116 -2.36 8.18 6.47
N GLU A 117 -2.44 6.91 6.85
CA GLU A 117 -2.83 6.49 8.20
C GLU A 117 -1.80 6.91 9.24
N LEU A 118 -0.50 6.67 8.99
CA LEU A 118 0.58 7.13 9.87
C LEU A 118 0.59 8.65 9.99
N LEU A 119 0.41 9.37 8.86
CA LEU A 119 0.36 10.83 8.87
C LEU A 119 -0.84 11.33 9.68
N GLY A 120 -2.03 10.76 9.45
CA GLY A 120 -3.24 11.13 10.17
C GLY A 120 -3.15 10.83 11.66
N ALA A 121 -2.70 9.63 12.03
CA ALA A 121 -2.52 9.23 13.42
C ALA A 121 -1.47 10.10 14.12
N ALA A 122 -0.34 10.38 13.47
CA ALA A 122 0.69 11.26 14.01
C ALA A 122 0.19 12.70 14.19
N VAL A 123 -0.54 13.26 13.22
CA VAL A 123 -1.12 14.62 13.35
C VAL A 123 -2.13 14.66 14.50
N CYS A 124 -3.04 13.70 14.58
CA CYS A 124 -4.02 13.62 15.67
C CYS A 124 -3.35 13.51 17.04
N MET A 125 -2.37 12.62 17.19
CA MET A 125 -1.65 12.46 18.45
C MET A 125 -0.79 13.69 18.81
N SER A 126 -0.18 14.34 17.82
CA SER A 126 0.55 15.59 18.03
C SER A 126 -0.38 16.69 18.55
N LEU A 127 -1.58 16.81 17.97
CA LEU A 127 -2.57 17.79 18.43
C LEU A 127 -3.04 17.47 19.86
N ILE A 128 -3.36 16.20 20.16
CA ILE A 128 -3.73 15.78 21.52
C ILE A 128 -2.62 16.14 22.52
N LYS A 129 -1.36 15.89 22.16
CA LYS A 129 -0.20 16.23 22.99
C LYS A 129 -0.10 17.73 23.22
N ILE A 130 -0.10 18.54 22.16
CA ILE A 130 -0.02 20.02 22.22
C ILE A 130 -1.13 20.61 23.09
N TYR A 131 -2.37 20.09 22.98
CA TYR A 131 -3.51 20.61 23.75
C TYR A 131 -3.63 20.06 25.18
N GLY A 132 -3.14 18.84 25.45
CA GLY A 132 -3.38 18.12 26.70
C GLY A 132 -2.19 18.09 27.66
N GLU A 133 -0.99 17.79 27.16
CA GLU A 133 0.20 17.47 27.96
C GLU A 133 1.49 18.16 27.46
N GLY A 134 1.37 19.05 26.46
CA GLY A 134 2.48 19.74 25.84
C GLY A 134 3.27 20.58 26.83
N GLU A 135 4.55 20.81 26.53
CA GLU A 135 5.36 21.77 27.28
C GLU A 135 4.64 23.13 27.28
N ALA A 136 4.68 23.84 28.42
CA ALA A 136 3.96 25.09 28.58
C ALA A 136 4.34 26.10 27.49
N GLY A 137 3.44 26.31 26.52
CA GLY A 137 3.62 27.27 25.43
C GLY A 137 3.68 26.68 24.03
N GLU A 138 3.63 25.34 23.85
CA GLU A 138 3.48 24.77 22.50
C GLU A 138 2.11 25.13 21.90
N THR A 139 2.11 25.43 20.61
CA THR A 139 0.94 25.81 19.83
C THR A 139 0.82 24.93 18.58
N ILE A 140 -0.27 25.08 17.83
CA ILE A 140 -0.46 24.36 16.55
C ILE A 140 0.70 24.64 15.57
N LEU A 141 1.40 25.77 15.71
CA LEU A 141 2.56 26.11 14.88
C LEU A 141 3.74 25.16 15.09
N ASP A 142 3.80 24.49 16.24
CA ASP A 142 4.84 23.53 16.60
C ASP A 142 4.60 22.13 16.03
N LEU A 143 3.51 21.91 15.28
CA LEU A 143 3.22 20.62 14.63
C LEU A 143 4.37 20.13 13.74
N GLY A 144 5.13 21.05 13.15
CA GLY A 144 6.31 20.74 12.34
C GLY A 144 7.45 20.05 13.11
N LYS A 145 7.45 20.10 14.44
CA LYS A 145 8.39 19.38 15.32
C LYS A 145 8.08 17.87 15.36
N TYR A 146 6.80 17.53 15.35
CA TYR A 146 6.32 16.16 15.49
C TYR A 146 6.24 15.40 14.16
N ILE A 147 5.99 16.13 13.07
CA ILE A 147 5.83 15.56 11.72
C ILE A 147 7.11 15.76 10.92
N ALA A 148 7.63 14.68 10.33
CA ALA A 148 8.79 14.72 9.44
C ALA A 148 8.40 15.28 8.06
N SER A 149 7.95 16.54 8.02
CA SER A 149 7.22 17.14 6.91
C SER A 149 7.95 17.05 5.57
N ASP A 150 9.26 17.30 5.55
CA ASP A 150 10.09 17.20 4.34
C ASP A 150 10.06 15.77 3.76
N LYS A 151 10.20 14.76 4.63
CA LYS A 151 10.19 13.34 4.23
C LYS A 151 8.79 12.86 3.89
N ALA A 152 7.77 13.26 4.63
CA ALA A 152 6.39 12.93 4.33
C ALA A 152 5.99 13.46 2.94
N ILE A 153 6.32 14.73 2.62
CA ILE A 153 6.08 15.32 1.30
C ILE A 153 6.86 14.57 0.21
N GLU A 154 8.14 14.25 0.45
CA GLU A 154 8.95 13.47 -0.49
C GLU A 154 8.30 12.10 -0.81
N ILE A 155 7.82 11.39 0.20
CA ILE A 155 7.12 10.10 0.04
C ILE A 155 5.82 10.27 -0.74
N ILE A 156 4.98 11.24 -0.38
CA ILE A 156 3.70 11.50 -1.06
C ILE A 156 3.93 11.86 -2.53
N LEU A 157 4.89 12.73 -2.81
CA LEU A 157 5.26 13.08 -4.18
C LEU A 157 5.81 11.86 -4.94
N GLY A 158 6.62 11.03 -4.28
CA GLY A 158 7.11 9.76 -4.85
C GLY A 158 5.98 8.83 -5.26
N ILE A 159 4.96 8.68 -4.41
CA ILE A 159 3.76 7.89 -4.71
C ILE A 159 3.05 8.44 -5.96
N LEU A 160 2.76 9.74 -6.00
CA LEU A 160 2.05 10.34 -7.14
C LEU A 160 2.87 10.27 -8.44
N LEU A 161 4.18 10.52 -8.34
CA LEU A 161 5.09 10.44 -9.46
C LEU A 161 5.23 9.00 -9.99
N SER A 162 5.18 7.99 -9.11
CA SER A 162 5.27 6.59 -9.51
C SER A 162 4.18 6.18 -10.49
N VAL A 163 2.97 6.72 -10.35
CA VAL A 163 1.85 6.49 -11.26
C VAL A 163 2.18 7.03 -12.65
N VAL A 164 2.65 8.28 -12.73
CA VAL A 164 3.03 8.92 -14.01
C VAL A 164 4.14 8.14 -14.69
N VAL A 165 5.16 7.72 -13.93
CA VAL A 165 6.28 6.93 -14.44
C VAL A 165 5.79 5.57 -14.95
N ALA A 166 4.94 4.87 -14.20
CA ALA A 166 4.38 3.57 -14.58
C ALA A 166 3.59 3.66 -15.89
N PHE A 167 2.72 4.66 -16.05
CA PHE A 167 1.98 4.87 -17.30
C PHE A 167 2.91 5.20 -18.48
N THR A 168 3.90 6.06 -18.25
CA THR A 168 4.83 6.50 -19.31
C THR A 168 5.70 5.34 -19.80
N ILE A 169 6.35 4.62 -18.88
CA ILE A 169 7.18 3.45 -19.21
C ILE A 169 6.30 2.35 -19.80
N GLY A 170 5.12 2.10 -19.23
CA GLY A 170 4.16 1.12 -19.75
C GLY A 170 3.77 1.41 -21.20
N ALA A 171 3.48 2.67 -21.53
CA ALA A 171 3.17 3.08 -22.90
C ALA A 171 4.36 2.88 -23.85
N ILE A 172 5.59 3.22 -23.43
CA ILE A 172 6.80 3.02 -24.24
C ILE A 172 7.05 1.54 -24.49
N VAL A 173 7.04 0.71 -23.44
CA VAL A 173 7.24 -0.75 -23.55
C VAL A 173 6.16 -1.38 -24.43
N GLN A 174 4.91 -0.96 -24.26
CA GLN A 174 3.80 -1.43 -25.11
C GLN A 174 4.00 -1.03 -26.58
N PHE A 175 4.44 0.20 -26.85
CA PHE A 175 4.73 0.68 -28.21
C PHE A 175 5.84 -0.14 -28.87
N LEU A 176 6.96 -0.35 -28.18
CA LEU A 176 8.09 -1.14 -28.68
C LEU A 176 7.70 -2.62 -28.88
N SER A 177 6.95 -3.19 -27.95
CA SER A 177 6.46 -4.58 -28.08
C SER A 177 5.58 -4.74 -29.32
N ARG A 178 4.73 -3.75 -29.64
CA ARG A 178 3.92 -3.75 -30.87
C ARG A 178 4.76 -3.61 -32.14
N LEU A 179 5.85 -2.85 -32.10
CA LEU A 179 6.76 -2.71 -33.23
C LEU A 179 7.45 -4.05 -33.56
N MET A 180 7.89 -4.79 -32.53
CA MET A 180 8.59 -6.08 -32.71
C MET A 180 7.65 -7.24 -33.03
N LEU A 181 6.47 -7.31 -32.39
CA LEU A 181 5.52 -8.42 -32.57
C LEU A 181 4.54 -8.22 -33.74
N THR A 182 4.75 -7.17 -34.55
CA THR A 182 3.94 -6.77 -35.72
C THR A 182 2.55 -6.26 -35.36
N PHE A 183 2.10 -5.21 -36.06
CA PHE A 183 0.69 -4.78 -36.13
C PHE A 183 -0.19 -5.74 -36.95
N ASN A 184 0.11 -7.04 -36.94
CA ASN A 184 -0.68 -8.03 -37.66
C ASN A 184 -1.91 -8.39 -36.81
N TYR A 185 -2.85 -7.45 -36.73
CA TYR A 185 -4.24 -7.86 -36.62
C TYR A 185 -4.51 -8.67 -37.89
N PRO A 186 -4.80 -9.98 -37.83
CA PRO A 186 -5.41 -10.60 -38.99
C PRO A 186 -6.63 -9.73 -39.32
N LYS A 187 -6.65 -9.14 -40.52
CA LYS A 187 -7.78 -8.37 -41.03
C LYS A 187 -9.03 -9.18 -40.70
N ARG A 188 -9.85 -8.74 -39.74
CA ARG A 188 -11.14 -9.40 -39.49
C ARG A 188 -11.87 -9.29 -40.82
N PRO A 189 -12.19 -10.40 -41.50
CA PRO A 189 -12.94 -10.29 -42.74
C PRO A 189 -14.29 -9.68 -42.43
N ALA A 190 -14.72 -8.70 -43.23
CA ALA A 190 -16.00 -8.03 -43.05
C ALA A 190 -17.20 -8.99 -42.98
N TYR A 191 -17.07 -10.22 -43.52
CA TYR A 191 -18.12 -11.23 -43.53
C TYR A 191 -18.43 -11.89 -42.17
N LEU A 192 -17.57 -11.73 -41.15
CA LEU A 192 -17.78 -12.31 -39.81
C LEU A 192 -18.44 -11.34 -38.82
N VAL A 193 -18.57 -10.05 -39.18
CA VAL A 193 -19.30 -9.06 -38.38
C VAL A 193 -20.78 -9.03 -38.78
N ASP A 194 -21.13 -9.33 -40.03
CA ASP A 194 -22.52 -9.39 -40.50
C ASP A 194 -23.23 -10.73 -40.20
N SER A 195 -22.51 -11.85 -40.02
CA SER A 195 -23.15 -13.14 -39.72
C SER A 195 -23.46 -13.38 -38.25
N LEU A 196 -22.91 -12.55 -37.35
CA LEU A 196 -23.23 -12.56 -35.91
C LEU A 196 -24.18 -11.42 -35.52
N VAL A 197 -24.40 -10.45 -36.41
CA VAL A 197 -25.48 -9.44 -36.31
C VAL A 197 -26.52 -9.77 -37.39
N GLY A 198 -27.07 -10.98 -37.29
CA GLY A 198 -27.91 -11.61 -38.30
C GLY A 198 -29.02 -12.49 -37.69
N TYR A 199 -29.71 -11.94 -36.67
CA TYR A 199 -31.08 -12.21 -36.19
C TYR A 199 -31.43 -13.62 -35.65
N PRO A 200 -32.34 -13.76 -34.66
CA PRO A 200 -33.41 -12.84 -34.23
C PRO A 200 -33.15 -12.03 -32.95
#